data_AF-S8EFR8-F1
#
_entry.id   AF-S8EFR8-F1
#
_cell.length_a   1.000
_cell.length_b   1.000
_cell.length_c   1.000
_cell.angle_alpha   90.00
_cell.angle_beta   90.00
_cell.angle_gamma   90.00
#
_symmetry.space_group_name_H-M   'P 1'
#
loop_
_entity.id
_entity.type
_entity.pdbx_description
1 polymer ?
#
loop_
_entity_poly.entity_id
_entity_poly.type
_entity_poly.pdbx_seq_one_letter_code
_entity_poly.pdbx_strand_id
1 'polypeptide(L)'
;MLAFSSCYYGGGEQERKELSQVRKRWKTLKAKDPDKERRHGKCVLTPEEVGLMLRALGFGSEVHIYIASGEIYGGEKSLSPLRSLFPNLHTKRSLLSEEELGEFSSHSSRMAALDFMVCDESDVLATNNNGNMAKILAGRRRYFGHKRTIRPNSKRLYRLLLERESMRWEDFASSVEEEQVGFMGEPLEMQPGEGEFHENPYPCICQST
;
A
#
# COMPACT_ATOMS: atom_id res chain seq x y z
N MET A 1 -10.88 3.35 2.95
CA MET A 1 -10.57 2.15 2.14
C MET A 1 -10.69 0.85 2.92
N LEU A 2 -10.17 0.76 4.15
CA LEU A 2 -10.14 -0.50 4.92
C LEU A 2 -11.51 -1.21 5.03
N ALA A 3 -12.57 -0.46 5.38
CA ALA A 3 -13.92 -0.99 5.51
C ALA A 3 -14.47 -1.66 4.23
N PHE A 4 -14.05 -1.21 3.04
CA PHE A 4 -14.53 -1.72 1.75
C PHE A 4 -13.94 -3.09 1.37
N SER A 5 -12.81 -3.47 1.98
CA SER A 5 -12.20 -4.78 1.76
C SER A 5 -13.07 -5.93 2.33
N SER A 6 -14.02 -5.62 3.22
CA SER A 6 -14.80 -6.61 3.99
C SER A 6 -13.93 -7.57 4.82
N CYS A 7 -12.64 -7.26 5.00
CA CYS A 7 -11.71 -8.07 5.77
C CYS A 7 -11.79 -7.82 7.28
N TYR A 8 -11.10 -8.68 8.03
CA TYR A 8 -10.91 -8.61 9.47
C TYR A 8 -9.41 -8.56 9.76
N TYR A 9 -9.00 -7.67 10.66
CA TYR A 9 -7.59 -7.36 10.95
C TYR A 9 -7.21 -7.63 12.41
N GLY A 10 -7.99 -8.45 13.12
CA GLY A 10 -7.65 -8.90 14.47
C GLY A 10 -8.09 -7.98 15.62
N GLY A 11 -8.82 -6.90 15.34
CA GLY A 11 -9.29 -5.91 16.33
C GLY A 11 -10.54 -6.31 17.12
N GLY A 12 -10.95 -7.58 17.07
CA GLY A 12 -12.06 -8.12 17.84
C GLY A 12 -13.45 -7.58 17.47
N GLU A 13 -14.38 -7.66 18.42
CA GLU A 13 -15.76 -7.19 18.25
C GLU A 13 -15.85 -5.68 17.99
N GLN A 14 -14.91 -4.91 18.53
CA GLN A 14 -14.86 -3.47 18.30
C GLN A 14 -14.63 -3.15 16.82
N GLU A 15 -13.61 -3.75 16.20
CA GLU A 15 -13.35 -3.60 14.76
C GLU A 15 -14.56 -4.01 13.92
N ARG A 16 -15.15 -5.17 14.25
CA ARG A 16 -16.31 -5.70 13.54
C ARG A 16 -17.47 -4.71 13.58
N LYS A 17 -17.74 -4.10 14.74
CA LYS A 17 -18.79 -3.10 14.93
C LYS A 17 -18.51 -1.80 14.16
N GLU A 18 -17.32 -1.23 14.33
CA GLU A 18 -16.93 0.05 13.72
C GLU A 18 -16.88 -0.04 12.20
N LEU A 19 -16.21 -1.06 11.64
CA LEU A 19 -16.14 -1.23 10.19
C LEU A 19 -17.51 -1.60 9.59
N SER A 20 -18.36 -2.34 10.32
CA SER A 20 -19.75 -2.60 9.89
C SER A 20 -20.57 -1.31 9.78
N GLN A 21 -20.42 -0.36 10.70
CA GLN A 21 -21.09 0.94 10.62
C GLN A 21 -20.65 1.76 9.40
N VAL A 22 -19.36 1.73 9.06
CA VAL A 22 -18.85 2.39 7.84
C VAL A 22 -19.41 1.72 6.57
N ARG A 23 -19.42 0.38 6.53
CA ARG A 23 -19.95 -0.40 5.40
C ARG A 23 -21.42 -0.10 5.12
N LYS A 24 -22.25 0.11 6.15
CA LYS A 24 -23.67 0.46 6.02
C LYS A 24 -23.94 1.76 5.26
N ARG A 25 -22.95 2.68 5.19
CA ARG A 25 -23.07 3.91 4.39
C ARG A 25 -23.11 3.62 2.88
N TRP A 26 -22.66 2.43 2.46
CA TRP A 26 -22.55 2.02 1.06
C TRP A 26 -23.54 0.89 0.76
N LYS A 27 -24.75 1.26 0.31
CA LYS A 27 -25.86 0.31 0.08
C LYS A 27 -25.54 -0.84 -0.88
N THR A 28 -24.60 -0.63 -1.81
CA THR A 28 -24.17 -1.63 -2.80
C THR A 28 -23.09 -2.57 -2.28
N LEU A 29 -22.49 -2.28 -1.11
CA LEU A 29 -21.41 -3.08 -0.55
C LEU A 29 -21.99 -4.32 0.14
N LYS A 30 -21.90 -5.47 -0.54
CA LYS A 30 -22.34 -6.75 0.02
C LYS A 30 -21.37 -7.21 1.11
N ALA A 31 -21.93 -7.76 2.18
CA ALA A 31 -21.14 -8.50 3.17
C ALA A 31 -20.47 -9.70 2.49
N LYS A 32 -19.21 -9.95 2.83
CA LYS A 32 -18.42 -11.07 2.31
C LYS A 32 -17.71 -11.75 3.48
N ASP A 33 -17.37 -13.00 3.28
CA ASP A 33 -16.52 -13.75 4.20
C ASP A 33 -15.10 -13.12 4.24
N PRO A 34 -14.66 -12.57 5.40
CA PRO A 34 -13.35 -11.94 5.54
C PRO A 34 -12.19 -12.87 5.19
N ASP A 35 -12.26 -14.13 5.61
CA ASP A 35 -11.19 -15.11 5.39
C ASP A 35 -11.12 -15.49 3.91
N LYS A 36 -12.29 -15.56 3.25
CA LYS A 36 -12.34 -15.73 1.81
C LYS A 36 -11.71 -14.53 1.09
N GLU A 37 -12.06 -13.29 1.43
CA GLU A 37 -11.47 -12.12 0.76
C GLU A 37 -9.94 -12.06 0.99
N ARG A 38 -9.46 -12.43 2.18
CA ARG A 38 -8.04 -12.54 2.50
C ARG A 38 -7.33 -13.59 1.66
N ARG A 39 -7.87 -14.82 1.58
CA ARG A 39 -7.35 -15.90 0.73
C ARG A 39 -7.29 -15.55 -0.76
N HIS A 40 -8.17 -14.66 -1.22
CA HIS A 40 -8.18 -14.18 -2.61
C HIS A 40 -7.28 -12.95 -2.85
N GLY A 41 -6.52 -12.51 -1.84
CA GLY A 41 -5.63 -11.35 -1.95
C GLY A 41 -6.34 -10.00 -2.05
N LYS A 42 -7.59 -9.90 -1.60
CA LYS A 42 -8.39 -8.66 -1.67
C LYS A 42 -8.27 -7.79 -0.42
N CYS A 43 -7.72 -8.33 0.66
CA CYS A 43 -7.37 -7.54 1.83
C CYS A 43 -6.06 -6.82 1.58
N VAL A 44 -5.98 -5.58 2.06
CA VAL A 44 -4.71 -4.89 2.19
C VAL A 44 -3.89 -5.57 3.30
N LEU A 45 -2.57 -5.42 3.27
CA LEU A 45 -1.70 -5.89 4.34
C LEU A 45 -1.84 -5.00 5.58
N THR A 46 -1.62 -5.57 6.77
CA THR A 46 -1.44 -4.78 8.00
C THR A 46 -0.11 -4.01 7.94
N PRO A 47 0.09 -2.96 8.77
CA PRO A 47 1.39 -2.28 8.82
C PRO A 47 2.55 -3.24 9.15
N GLU A 48 2.33 -4.23 10.02
CA GLU A 48 3.32 -5.27 10.31
C GLU A 48 3.67 -6.10 9.07
N GLU A 49 2.66 -6.58 8.36
CA GLU A 49 2.84 -7.39 7.15
C GLU A 49 3.52 -6.62 6.02
N VAL A 50 3.21 -5.32 5.87
CA VAL A 50 3.94 -4.42 4.97
C VAL A 50 5.41 -4.34 5.40
N GLY A 51 5.66 -4.15 6.69
CA GLY A 51 7.02 -4.07 7.22
C GLY A 51 7.82 -5.35 6.97
N LEU A 52 7.23 -6.52 7.26
CA LEU A 52 7.85 -7.82 7.01
C LEU A 52 8.17 -8.04 5.53
N MET A 53 7.25 -7.68 4.63
CA MET A 53 7.48 -7.74 3.19
C MET A 53 8.65 -6.86 2.77
N LEU A 54 8.70 -5.60 3.23
CA LEU A 54 9.81 -4.70 2.88
C LEU A 54 11.15 -5.20 3.43
N ARG A 55 11.19 -5.71 4.67
CA ARG A 55 12.40 -6.30 5.25
C ARG A 55 12.86 -7.52 4.44
N ALA A 56 11.93 -8.37 4.02
CA ALA A 56 12.22 -9.53 3.18
C ALA A 56 12.75 -9.15 1.79
N LEU A 57 12.28 -8.04 1.21
CA LEU A 57 12.77 -7.49 -0.06
C LEU A 57 14.11 -6.73 0.07
N GLY A 58 14.78 -6.80 1.23
CA GLY A 58 16.11 -6.24 1.44
C GLY A 58 16.17 -4.79 1.91
N PHE A 59 15.03 -4.15 2.24
CA PHE A 59 15.06 -2.78 2.78
C PHE A 59 15.61 -2.76 4.22
N GLY A 60 16.69 -2.01 4.42
CA GLY A 60 17.31 -1.80 5.73
C GLY A 60 16.44 -0.99 6.70
N SER A 61 16.76 -1.01 7.99
CA SER A 61 15.92 -0.36 9.02
C SER A 61 16.07 1.16 9.01
N GLU A 62 17.17 1.64 8.46
CA GLU A 62 17.53 3.05 8.31
C GLU A 62 16.71 3.78 7.24
N VAL A 63 16.02 3.06 6.35
CA VAL A 63 15.22 3.68 5.30
C VAL A 63 14.12 4.56 5.89
N HIS A 64 13.90 5.71 5.27
CA HIS A 64 12.81 6.60 5.63
C HIS A 64 11.52 6.13 4.95
N ILE A 65 10.47 5.90 5.73
CA ILE A 65 9.15 5.52 5.21
C ILE A 65 8.19 6.68 5.42
N TYR A 66 7.68 7.23 4.32
CA TYR A 66 6.54 8.14 4.35
C TYR A 66 5.23 7.37 4.20
N ILE A 67 4.31 7.54 5.15
CA ILE A 67 3.00 6.90 5.13
C ILE A 67 1.97 7.85 4.52
N ALA A 68 1.70 7.63 3.23
CA ALA A 68 0.63 8.28 2.48
C ALA A 68 -0.72 7.63 2.76
N SER A 69 -1.34 7.97 3.89
CA SER A 69 -2.68 7.47 4.21
C SER A 69 -3.58 8.56 4.81
N GLY A 70 -4.89 8.28 4.78
CA GLY A 70 -5.81 8.93 5.71
C GLY A 70 -5.55 8.46 7.16
N GLU A 71 -6.57 8.56 7.99
CA GLU A 71 -6.51 8.02 9.35
C GLU A 71 -6.27 6.50 9.33
N ILE A 72 -5.26 6.07 10.10
CA ILE A 72 -4.88 4.65 10.21
C ILE A 72 -5.71 4.03 11.32
N TYR A 73 -6.43 2.98 10.97
CA TYR A 73 -7.24 2.24 11.94
C TYR A 73 -6.36 1.69 13.06
N GLY A 74 -6.75 1.93 14.33
CA GLY A 74 -5.95 1.56 15.49
C GLY A 74 -4.76 2.48 15.79
N GLY A 75 -4.54 3.53 14.99
CA GLY A 75 -3.55 4.57 15.22
C GLY A 75 -2.13 4.03 15.48
N GLU A 76 -1.44 4.61 16.46
CA GLU A 76 -0.06 4.23 16.80
C GLU A 76 0.06 2.77 17.23
N LYS A 77 -0.97 2.18 17.86
CA LYS A 77 -0.95 0.76 18.23
C LYS A 77 -0.81 -0.13 16.99
N SER A 78 -1.48 0.22 15.89
CA SER A 78 -1.37 -0.52 14.64
C SER A 78 -0.05 -0.24 13.90
N LEU A 79 0.54 0.95 14.07
CA LEU A 79 1.82 1.32 13.46
C LEU A 79 3.05 0.82 14.21
N SER A 80 2.92 0.53 15.51
CA SER A 80 4.04 0.13 16.37
C SER A 80 4.89 -1.01 15.81
N PRO A 81 4.32 -2.10 15.26
CA PRO A 81 5.12 -3.15 14.61
C PRO A 81 5.87 -2.69 13.37
N LEU A 82 5.31 -1.76 12.59
CA LEU A 82 6.04 -1.19 11.45
C LEU A 82 7.19 -0.30 11.93
N ARG A 83 6.96 0.48 13.00
CA ARG A 83 7.96 1.38 13.59
C ARG A 83 9.13 0.61 14.21
N SER A 84 8.90 -0.58 14.76
CA SER A 84 9.97 -1.42 15.30
C SER A 84 10.88 -1.97 14.20
N LEU A 85 10.36 -2.20 13.00
CA LEU A 85 11.13 -2.63 11.82
C LEU A 85 11.81 -1.45 11.12
N PHE A 86 11.15 -0.29 11.12
CA PHE A 86 11.61 0.94 10.46
C PHE A 86 11.39 2.14 11.39
N PRO A 87 12.39 2.56 12.18
CA PRO A 87 12.23 3.65 13.15
C PRO A 87 11.89 5.00 12.51
N ASN A 88 12.33 5.21 11.28
CA ASN A 88 12.23 6.46 10.52
C ASN A 88 10.89 6.59 9.78
N LEU A 89 9.77 6.54 10.52
CA LEU A 89 8.42 6.73 9.97
C LEU A 89 7.98 8.18 9.97
N HIS A 90 7.49 8.63 8.82
CA HIS A 90 7.00 9.98 8.57
C HIS A 90 5.57 9.98 8.05
N THR A 91 4.86 11.06 8.32
CA THR A 91 3.55 11.39 7.75
C THR A 91 3.54 12.87 7.40
N LYS A 92 2.58 13.36 6.62
CA LYS A 92 2.42 14.81 6.44
C LYS A 92 2.32 15.60 7.74
N ARG A 93 1.77 15.01 8.81
CA ARG A 93 1.69 15.64 10.15
C ARG A 93 3.00 15.67 10.91
N SER A 94 3.98 14.84 10.55
CA SER A 94 5.32 14.89 11.15
C SER A 94 6.28 15.77 10.35
N LEU A 95 5.98 16.04 9.08
CA LEU A 95 6.83 16.85 8.20
C LEU A 95 6.41 18.32 8.13
N LEU A 96 5.12 18.62 8.32
CA LEU A 96 4.55 19.96 8.21
C LEU A 96 3.97 20.41 9.54
N SER A 97 4.04 21.72 9.80
CA SER A 97 3.40 22.36 10.95
C SER A 97 1.87 22.37 10.83
N GLU A 98 1.19 22.59 11.95
CA GLU A 98 -0.28 22.73 11.94
C GLU A 98 -0.75 23.93 11.11
N GLU A 99 0.05 25.01 11.07
CA GLU A 99 -0.24 26.20 10.27
C GLU A 99 -0.19 25.89 8.76
N GLU A 100 0.89 25.24 8.30
CA GLU A 100 1.04 24.81 6.89
C GLU A 100 -0.06 23.83 6.48
N LEU A 101 -0.40 22.87 7.36
CA LEU A 101 -1.50 21.93 7.10
C LEU A 101 -2.87 22.60 7.12
N GLY A 102 -3.02 23.66 7.91
CA GLY A 102 -4.24 24.45 8.04
C GLY A 102 -4.76 24.96 6.70
N GLU A 103 -3.85 25.38 5.81
CA GLU A 103 -4.17 25.89 4.47
C GLU A 103 -4.88 24.86 3.57
N PHE A 104 -4.62 23.57 3.79
CA PHE A 104 -5.16 22.46 3.00
C PHE A 104 -6.30 21.73 3.70
N SER A 105 -6.44 21.87 5.01
CA SER A 105 -7.33 21.09 5.89
C SER A 105 -8.81 21.10 5.47
N SER A 106 -9.27 22.18 4.85
CA SER A 106 -10.64 22.35 4.35
C SER A 106 -10.97 21.50 3.13
N HIS A 107 -9.95 20.99 2.42
CA HIS A 107 -10.11 20.25 1.17
C HIS A 107 -9.34 18.93 1.20
N SER A 108 -10.06 17.81 1.35
CA SER A 108 -9.46 16.48 1.39
C SER A 108 -8.61 16.15 0.15
N SER A 109 -8.98 16.67 -1.03
CA SER A 109 -8.22 16.52 -2.26
C SER A 109 -6.86 17.23 -2.21
N ARG A 110 -6.78 18.42 -1.58
CA ARG A 110 -5.50 19.13 -1.39
C ARG A 110 -4.61 18.43 -0.38
N MET A 111 -5.19 17.91 0.70
CA MET A 111 -4.48 17.06 1.66
C MET A 111 -3.94 15.76 1.06
N ALA A 112 -4.59 15.23 0.03
CA ALA A 112 -4.12 14.07 -0.74
C ALA A 112 -3.06 14.46 -1.77
N ALA A 113 -3.09 15.69 -2.29
CA ALA A 113 -2.05 16.19 -3.20
C ALA A 113 -0.68 16.27 -2.53
N LEU A 114 -0.62 16.59 -1.23
CA LEU A 114 0.62 16.54 -0.45
C LEU A 114 1.21 15.12 -0.42
N ASP A 115 0.38 14.11 -0.15
CA ASP A 115 0.80 12.71 -0.20
C ASP A 115 1.27 12.31 -1.61
N PHE A 116 0.59 12.82 -2.64
CA PHE A 116 0.93 12.55 -4.03
C PHE A 116 2.34 13.05 -4.36
N MET A 117 2.67 14.29 -3.98
CA MET A 117 3.98 14.88 -4.25
C MET A 117 5.11 14.08 -3.59
N VAL A 118 4.96 13.70 -2.32
CA VAL A 118 5.99 12.91 -1.62
C VAL A 118 6.14 11.51 -2.25
N CYS A 119 5.04 10.86 -2.62
CA CYS A 119 5.07 9.55 -3.28
C CYS A 119 5.61 9.60 -4.72
N ASP A 120 5.42 10.70 -5.44
CA ASP A 120 5.98 10.89 -6.79
C ASP A 120 7.50 11.09 -6.71
N GLU A 121 7.96 11.82 -5.71
CA GLU A 121 9.38 12.12 -5.54
C GLU A 121 10.18 11.00 -4.86
N SER A 122 9.56 10.09 -4.11
CA SER A 122 10.25 9.00 -3.41
C SER A 122 11.01 8.04 -4.35
N ASP A 123 12.09 7.43 -3.85
CA ASP A 123 12.87 6.45 -4.61
C ASP A 123 12.04 5.20 -4.96
N VAL A 124 11.27 4.72 -3.97
CA VAL A 124 10.38 3.55 -4.10
C VAL A 124 8.99 3.92 -3.58
N LEU A 125 7.96 3.43 -4.25
CA LEU A 125 6.57 3.51 -3.81
C LEU A 125 6.05 2.10 -3.52
N ALA A 126 5.53 1.84 -2.32
CA ALA A 126 4.87 0.57 -2.00
C ALA A 126 3.35 0.79 -1.83
N THR A 127 2.54 0.24 -2.74
CA THR A 127 1.10 0.49 -2.76
C THR A 127 0.33 -0.64 -2.08
N ASN A 128 -0.03 -0.46 -0.81
CA ASN A 128 -0.80 -1.45 -0.06
C ASN A 128 -2.27 -1.60 -0.55
N ASN A 129 -2.74 -0.66 -1.36
CA ASN A 129 -4.03 -0.75 -2.04
C ASN A 129 -3.92 -0.18 -3.46
N ASN A 130 -4.56 -0.82 -4.44
CA ASN A 130 -4.56 -0.35 -5.83
C ASN A 130 -5.72 0.61 -6.14
N GLY A 131 -5.78 1.74 -5.42
CA GLY A 131 -6.73 2.81 -5.68
C GLY A 131 -6.28 3.75 -6.80
N ASN A 132 -7.14 4.70 -7.20
CA ASN A 132 -6.86 5.64 -8.29
C ASN A 132 -5.52 6.39 -8.13
N MET A 133 -5.19 6.82 -6.91
CA MET A 133 -3.92 7.51 -6.63
C MET A 133 -2.72 6.60 -6.88
N ALA A 134 -2.78 5.33 -6.44
CA ALA A 134 -1.73 4.35 -6.67
C ALA A 134 -1.50 4.12 -8.16
N LYS A 135 -2.59 3.98 -8.93
CA LYS A 135 -2.55 3.81 -10.39
C LYS A 135 -1.89 5.00 -11.09
N ILE A 136 -2.35 6.22 -10.80
CA ILE A 136 -1.80 7.44 -11.42
C ILE A 136 -0.30 7.59 -11.09
N LEU A 137 0.09 7.34 -9.84
CA LEU A 137 1.50 7.35 -9.44
C LEU A 137 2.30 6.27 -10.15
N ALA A 138 1.79 5.04 -10.26
CA ALA A 138 2.47 3.96 -10.97
C ALA A 138 2.74 4.33 -12.43
N GLY A 139 1.75 4.86 -13.15
CA GLY A 139 1.94 5.26 -14.54
C GLY A 139 2.89 6.45 -14.70
N ARG A 140 2.76 7.46 -13.82
CA ARG A 140 3.66 8.62 -13.81
C ARG A 140 5.10 8.21 -13.54
N ARG A 141 5.34 7.40 -12.51
CA ARG A 141 6.65 6.86 -12.14
C ARG A 141 7.20 5.90 -13.19
N ARG A 142 6.37 5.24 -13.99
CA ARG A 142 6.80 4.41 -15.12
C ARG A 142 7.26 5.26 -16.31
N TYR A 143 6.55 6.35 -16.61
CA TYR A 143 6.75 7.17 -17.82
C TYR A 143 7.80 8.28 -17.66
N PHE A 144 7.79 9.00 -16.55
CA PHE A 144 8.61 10.21 -16.34
C PHE A 144 9.92 9.91 -15.59
N GLY A 145 10.74 9.02 -16.15
CA GLY A 145 11.99 8.60 -15.51
C GLY A 145 11.72 7.52 -14.47
N HIS A 146 11.76 6.28 -14.93
CA HIS A 146 11.35 5.09 -14.19
C HIS A 146 11.75 5.11 -12.70
N LYS A 147 10.77 5.13 -11.79
CA LYS A 147 10.95 4.89 -10.35
C LYS A 147 10.14 3.69 -9.90
N ARG A 148 10.73 2.87 -9.02
CA ARG A 148 10.16 1.58 -8.62
C ARG A 148 8.83 1.75 -7.90
N THR A 149 7.83 0.92 -8.26
CA THR A 149 6.51 0.90 -7.65
C THR A 149 6.10 -0.54 -7.30
N ILE A 150 6.26 -0.91 -6.03
CA ILE A 150 6.00 -2.25 -5.51
C ILE A 150 4.51 -2.40 -5.18
N ARG A 151 3.89 -3.45 -5.70
CA ARG A 151 2.55 -3.89 -5.29
C ARG A 151 2.66 -5.20 -4.50
N PRO A 152 2.01 -5.37 -3.35
CA PRO A 152 1.99 -6.66 -2.71
C PRO A 152 1.22 -7.69 -3.55
N ASN A 153 1.81 -8.86 -3.79
CA ASN A 153 1.11 -10.05 -4.26
C ASN A 153 0.33 -10.66 -3.09
N SER A 154 -0.69 -9.93 -2.62
CA SER A 154 -1.41 -10.22 -1.37
C SER A 154 -1.96 -11.64 -1.31
N LYS A 155 -2.30 -12.24 -2.46
CA LYS A 155 -2.80 -13.62 -2.54
C LYS A 155 -1.74 -14.63 -2.12
N ARG A 156 -0.49 -14.42 -2.53
CA ARG A 156 0.64 -15.30 -2.24
C ARG A 156 1.25 -15.00 -0.89
N LEU A 157 1.52 -13.72 -0.63
CA LEU A 157 2.08 -13.23 0.64
C LEU A 157 1.23 -13.63 1.84
N TYR A 158 -0.10 -13.64 1.73
CA TYR A 158 -0.97 -14.07 2.83
C TYR A 158 -0.61 -15.45 3.39
N ARG A 159 -0.28 -16.42 2.53
CA ARG A 159 0.08 -17.78 2.98
C ARG A 159 1.42 -17.77 3.70
N LEU A 160 2.42 -17.11 3.11
CA LEU A 160 3.75 -16.98 3.71
C LEU A 160 3.71 -16.28 5.07
N LEU A 161 2.90 -15.24 5.20
CA LEU A 161 2.74 -14.49 6.45
C LEU A 161 2.09 -15.32 7.55
N LEU A 162 1.17 -16.23 7.23
CA LEU A 162 0.60 -17.17 8.21
C LEU A 162 1.61 -18.22 8.68
N GLU A 163 2.47 -18.67 7.77
CA GLU A 163 3.45 -19.72 8.03
C GLU A 163 4.79 -19.16 8.55
N ARG A 164 4.92 -17.83 8.67
CA ARG A 164 6.16 -17.14 9.05
C ARG A 164 6.80 -17.66 10.34
N GLU A 165 6.00 -17.99 11.36
CA GLU A 165 6.53 -18.51 12.63
C GLU A 165 7.05 -19.94 12.54
N SER A 166 6.70 -20.67 11.48
CA SER A 166 7.13 -22.05 11.23
C SER A 166 8.41 -22.16 10.36
N MET A 167 8.95 -21.04 9.89
CA MET A 167 10.11 -20.99 9.00
C MET A 167 11.19 -20.04 9.51
N ARG A 168 12.43 -20.24 9.07
CA ARG A 168 13.52 -19.31 9.36
C ARG A 168 13.34 -18.02 8.56
N TRP A 169 13.98 -16.94 9.04
CA TRP A 169 13.92 -15.65 8.35
C TRP A 169 14.47 -15.73 6.92
N GLU A 170 15.55 -16.48 6.71
CA GLU A 170 16.16 -16.62 5.37
C GLU A 170 15.22 -17.30 4.37
N ASP A 171 14.51 -18.34 4.82
CA ASP A 171 13.53 -19.07 4.01
C ASP A 171 12.30 -18.20 3.71
N PHE A 172 11.83 -17.46 4.72
CA PHE A 172 10.73 -16.50 4.55
C PHE A 172 11.09 -15.41 3.55
N ALA A 173 12.27 -14.78 3.70
CA ALA A 173 12.71 -13.71 2.84
C ALA A 173 12.84 -14.17 1.39
N SER A 174 13.50 -15.31 1.16
CA SER A 174 13.63 -15.92 -0.17
C SER A 174 12.27 -16.22 -0.79
N SER A 175 11.34 -16.78 -0.02
CA SER A 175 9.97 -17.08 -0.50
C SER A 175 9.18 -15.80 -0.86
N VAL A 176 9.35 -14.73 -0.09
CA VAL A 176 8.73 -13.43 -0.39
C VAL A 176 9.28 -12.84 -1.68
N GLU A 177 10.61 -12.90 -1.89
CA GLU A 177 11.24 -12.44 -3.13
C GLU A 177 10.70 -13.20 -4.35
N GLU A 178 10.61 -14.53 -4.27
CA GLU A 178 10.04 -15.37 -5.32
C GLU A 178 8.59 -15.03 -5.64
N GLU A 179 7.74 -14.92 -4.61
CA GLU A 179 6.31 -14.62 -4.79
C GLU A 179 6.04 -13.17 -5.21
N GLN A 180 7.02 -12.26 -5.07
CA GLN A 180 6.93 -10.86 -5.52
C GLN A 180 7.41 -10.63 -6.95
N VAL A 181 7.96 -11.63 -7.64
CA VAL A 181 8.33 -11.50 -9.06
C VAL A 181 7.11 -11.08 -9.88
N GLY A 182 7.27 -10.03 -10.69
CA GLY A 182 6.18 -9.44 -11.49
C GLY A 182 5.26 -8.50 -10.71
N PHE A 183 5.63 -8.12 -9.49
CA PHE A 183 4.95 -7.09 -8.69
C PHE A 183 5.92 -6.03 -8.13
N MET A 184 7.14 -6.01 -8.65
CA MET A 184 8.19 -5.08 -8.23
C MET A 184 8.14 -3.76 -9.01
N GLY A 185 7.22 -3.65 -9.98
CA GLY A 185 7.04 -2.46 -10.78
C GLY A 185 8.11 -2.33 -11.84
N GLU A 186 8.55 -3.42 -12.45
CA GLU A 186 9.57 -3.39 -13.50
C GLU A 186 9.06 -2.63 -14.75
N PRO A 187 9.93 -1.93 -15.52
CA PRO A 187 9.51 -1.08 -16.64
C PRO A 187 8.61 -1.78 -17.67
N LEU A 188 8.82 -3.07 -17.88
CA LEU A 188 8.11 -3.91 -18.85
C LEU A 188 7.25 -5.00 -18.18
N GLU A 189 6.87 -4.81 -16.92
CA GLU A 189 6.02 -5.76 -16.17
C GLU A 189 4.65 -5.99 -16.83
N MET A 190 4.11 -4.97 -17.53
CA MET A 190 2.81 -5.03 -18.21
C MET A 190 2.99 -4.93 -19.73
N GLN A 191 2.20 -5.69 -20.48
CA GLN A 191 2.23 -5.63 -21.94
C GLN A 191 1.49 -4.38 -22.46
N PRO A 192 1.90 -3.82 -23.62
CA PRO A 192 1.18 -2.73 -24.26
C PRO A 192 -0.31 -3.08 -24.48
N GLY A 193 -1.20 -2.20 -24.04
CA GLY A 193 -2.66 -2.39 -24.15
C GLY A 193 -3.29 -3.17 -22.99
N GLU A 194 -2.50 -3.66 -22.02
CA GLU A 194 -3.03 -4.24 -20.79
C GLU A 194 -3.18 -3.21 -19.67
N GLY A 195 -4.31 -3.28 -18.95
CA GLY A 195 -4.59 -2.42 -17.81
C GLY A 195 -5.14 -1.04 -18.18
N GLU A 196 -5.16 -0.14 -17.19
CA GLU A 196 -5.63 1.23 -17.39
C GLU A 196 -4.50 2.13 -17.88
N PHE A 197 -4.80 3.02 -18.84
CA PHE A 197 -3.82 3.95 -19.41
C PHE A 197 -3.07 4.77 -18.34
N HIS A 198 -3.75 5.17 -17.27
CA HIS A 198 -3.15 5.96 -16.20
C HIS A 198 -2.18 5.16 -15.31
N GLU A 199 -2.28 3.82 -15.31
CA GLU A 199 -1.39 2.91 -14.56
C GLU A 199 -0.24 2.41 -15.44
N ASN A 200 -0.52 2.13 -16.71
CA ASN A 200 0.43 1.61 -17.68
C ASN A 200 0.41 2.43 -18.97
N PRO A 201 0.91 3.68 -18.95
CA PRO A 201 0.97 4.51 -20.14
C PRO A 201 1.97 3.91 -21.13
N TYR A 202 1.47 3.37 -22.23
CA TYR A 202 2.33 2.99 -23.35
C TYR A 202 2.69 4.26 -24.15
N PRO A 203 3.97 4.52 -24.44
CA PRO A 203 4.40 5.69 -25.21
C PRO A 203 4.00 5.53 -26.68
N CYS A 204 2.76 5.85 -27.03
CA CYS A 204 2.33 5.95 -28.43
C CYS A 204 2.61 7.33 -29.04
N ILE A 205 2.96 8.34 -28.23
CA ILE A 205 3.10 9.74 -28.68
C ILE A 205 4.56 10.09 -29.04
N CYS A 206 5.55 9.43 -28.44
CA CYS A 206 6.97 9.80 -28.60
C CYS A 206 7.75 8.96 -29.62
N GLN A 207 7.12 8.01 -30.32
CA GLN A 207 7.80 7.18 -31.34
C GLN A 207 7.70 7.73 -32.76
N SER A 208 7.19 8.95 -32.92
CA SER A 208 7.16 9.63 -34.21
C SER A 208 7.59 11.08 -34.03
N THR A 209 8.88 11.31 -33.82
CA THR A 209 9.60 12.53 -34.24
C THR A 209 11.09 12.26 -34.31
#